data_AF-A0A819VTL3-F1
#
_entry.id   AF-A0A819VTL3-F1
#
_cell.length_a   1.000
_cell.length_b   1.000
_cell.length_c   1.000
_cell.angle_alpha   90.00
_cell.angle_beta   90.00
_cell.angle_gamma   90.00
#
_symmetry.space_group_name_H-M   'P 1'
#
loop_
_entity.id
_entity.type
_entity.pdbx_description
1 polymer ?
#
loop_
_entity_poly.entity_id
_entity_poly.type
_entity_poly.pdbx_seq_one_letter_code
_entity_poly.pdbx_strand_id
1 'polypeptide(L)'
;MTTSLLTHDLTHSTRSIISSLETLRQEHNLLLSSSTNDDKRTHIQQSLETIDLGIDEAIVMLQLENHLDDLDSETYKLMLQVQRLSQENNWLRDELSVTEKHLQTSTQMKQEYEQDIRALNESLASITTNENFNLTNSIDIDKDMPSETKEQTSINSNTNPDIKNYSEVPARFRTLHNLVIQYAQAGRYEVAVPLCRQALEDLEKTHGHTHPDVATMLNILALVYRDQNKFKEA
;
A
#
# COMPACT_ATOMS: atom_id res chain seq x y z
N MET A 1 -13.89 23.33 16.76
CA MET A 1 -13.22 24.62 17.06
C MET A 1 -13.60 25.18 18.42
N THR A 2 -14.88 25.13 18.83
CA THR A 2 -15.31 25.63 20.15
C THR A 2 -14.82 24.77 21.33
N THR A 3 -14.64 23.46 21.14
CA THR A 3 -14.15 22.54 22.17
C THR A 3 -12.68 22.76 22.50
N SER A 4 -11.82 22.89 21.48
CA SER A 4 -10.37 23.11 21.66
C SER A 4 -10.03 24.46 22.30
N LEU A 5 -10.84 25.50 22.08
CA LEU A 5 -10.65 26.79 22.74
C LEU A 5 -10.99 26.68 24.24
N LEU A 6 -12.07 25.95 24.55
CA LEU A 6 -12.51 25.71 25.92
C LEU A 6 -11.54 24.82 26.71
N THR A 7 -10.95 23.80 26.08
CA THR A 7 -9.91 22.96 26.70
C THR A 7 -8.65 23.77 26.96
N HIS A 8 -8.20 24.56 25.99
CA HIS A 8 -7.06 25.46 26.20
C HIS A 8 -7.26 26.41 27.39
N ASP A 9 -8.43 27.04 27.51
CA ASP A 9 -8.73 27.89 28.66
C ASP A 9 -8.72 27.11 30.00
N LEU A 10 -9.17 25.85 29.97
CA LEU A 10 -9.12 24.96 31.12
C LEU A 10 -7.67 24.57 31.49
N THR A 11 -6.80 24.19 30.53
CA THR A 11 -5.36 23.93 30.77
C THR A 11 -4.69 25.12 31.46
N HIS A 12 -5.01 26.33 30.98
CA HIS A 12 -4.36 27.54 31.44
C HIS A 12 -4.84 27.86 32.85
N SER A 13 -6.14 27.71 33.09
CA SER A 13 -6.74 27.84 34.42
C SER A 13 -6.16 26.83 35.41
N THR A 14 -6.03 25.54 35.05
CA THR A 14 -5.48 24.50 35.94
C THR A 14 -4.00 24.75 36.26
N ARG A 15 -3.18 25.16 35.29
CA ARG A 15 -1.78 25.57 35.53
C ARG A 15 -1.68 26.79 36.44
N SER A 16 -2.55 27.78 36.24
CA SER A 16 -2.59 28.95 37.10
C SER A 16 -2.99 28.58 38.53
N ILE A 17 -3.93 27.65 38.71
CA ILE A 17 -4.34 27.13 40.02
C ILE A 17 -3.15 26.44 40.69
N ILE A 18 -2.45 25.53 39.99
CA ILE A 18 -1.26 24.85 40.53
C ILE A 18 -0.23 25.87 41.02
N SER A 19 0.12 26.86 40.18
CA SER A 19 1.08 27.89 40.57
C SER A 19 0.62 28.68 41.79
N SER A 20 -0.66 29.05 41.87
CA SER A 20 -1.20 29.75 43.04
C SER A 20 -1.18 28.89 44.31
N LEU A 21 -1.50 27.59 44.21
CA LEU A 21 -1.44 26.66 45.33
C LEU A 21 0.00 26.39 45.77
N GLU A 22 0.95 26.31 44.85
CA GLU A 22 2.38 26.19 45.18
C GLU A 22 2.88 27.41 45.95
N THR A 23 2.46 28.62 45.58
CA THR A 23 2.81 29.83 46.34
C THR A 23 2.21 29.81 47.74
N LEU A 24 0.94 29.42 47.88
CA LEU A 24 0.28 29.31 49.18
C LEU A 24 0.93 28.23 50.06
N ARG A 25 1.33 27.10 49.46
CA ARG A 25 2.08 26.04 50.14
C ARG A 25 3.42 26.55 50.67
N GLN A 26 4.13 27.39 49.91
CA GLN A 26 5.39 28.00 50.35
C GLN A 26 5.15 28.92 51.55
N GLU A 27 4.12 29.76 51.52
CA GLU A 27 3.73 30.62 52.65
C GLU A 27 3.38 29.82 53.89
N HIS A 28 2.59 28.76 53.76
CA HIS A 28 2.20 27.90 54.89
C HIS A 28 3.41 27.17 55.49
N ASN A 29 4.38 26.75 54.67
CA ASN A 29 5.65 26.20 55.17
C ASN A 29 6.48 27.23 55.95
N LEU A 30 6.52 28.49 55.47
CA LEU A 30 7.17 29.57 56.21
C LEU A 30 6.47 29.84 57.56
N LEU A 31 5.13 29.88 57.57
CA LEU A 31 4.34 30.02 58.80
C LEU A 31 4.56 28.85 59.76
N LEU A 32 4.65 27.62 59.27
CA LEU A 32 4.95 26.44 60.08
C LEU A 32 6.34 26.52 60.71
N SER A 33 7.33 27.02 59.98
CA SER A 33 8.70 27.21 60.49
C SER A 33 8.77 28.28 61.59
N SER A 34 7.95 29.33 61.49
CA SER A 34 7.94 30.47 62.42
C SER A 34 7.03 30.30 63.65
N SER A 35 6.02 29.43 63.57
CA SER A 35 5.01 29.28 64.63
C SER A 35 5.52 28.44 65.81
N THR A 36 5.42 28.97 67.03
CA THR A 36 5.79 28.27 68.27
C THR A 36 4.61 27.61 68.98
N ASN A 37 3.37 27.83 68.52
CA ASN A 37 2.17 27.27 69.15
C ASN A 37 1.79 25.94 68.49
N ASP A 38 1.69 24.87 69.28
CA ASP A 38 1.38 23.53 68.76
C ASP A 38 0.02 23.47 68.05
N ASP A 39 -1.03 24.07 68.61
CA ASP A 39 -2.35 24.10 67.97
C ASP A 39 -2.35 24.81 66.61
N LYS A 40 -1.52 25.86 66.46
CA LYS A 40 -1.38 26.55 65.17
C LYS A 40 -0.59 25.70 64.19
N ARG A 41 0.44 24.98 64.65
CA ARG A 41 1.24 24.08 63.81
C ARG A 41 0.36 22.94 63.26
N THR A 42 -0.51 22.36 64.08
CA THR A 42 -1.44 21.30 63.62
C THR A 42 -2.42 21.80 62.58
N HIS A 43 -2.99 23.01 62.77
CA HIS A 43 -3.91 23.61 61.78
C HIS A 43 -3.19 23.93 60.45
N ILE A 44 -1.97 24.49 60.51
CA ILE A 44 -1.17 24.77 59.31
C ILE A 44 -0.82 23.46 58.59
N GLN A 45 -0.51 22.40 59.32
CA GLN A 45 -0.19 21.10 58.75
C GLN A 45 -1.40 20.44 58.07
N GLN A 46 -2.59 20.52 58.67
CA GLN A 46 -3.84 20.10 58.02
C GLN A 46 -4.11 20.92 56.75
N SER A 47 -3.87 22.23 56.80
CA SER A 47 -4.03 23.06 55.62
C SER A 47 -3.02 22.72 54.51
N LEU A 48 -1.77 22.41 54.86
CA LEU A 48 -0.78 21.93 53.89
C LEU A 48 -1.23 20.62 53.22
N GLU A 49 -1.74 19.66 53.99
CA GLU A 49 -2.27 18.40 53.46
C GLU A 49 -3.42 18.65 52.46
N THR A 50 -4.32 19.59 52.75
CA THR A 50 -5.39 19.97 51.80
C THR A 50 -4.86 20.65 50.54
N ILE A 51 -3.79 21.46 50.65
CA ILE A 51 -3.16 22.12 49.50
C ILE A 51 -2.43 21.09 48.62
N ASP A 52 -1.70 20.16 49.23
CA ASP A 52 -1.00 19.10 48.50
C ASP A 52 -1.99 18.21 47.75
N LEU A 53 -3.11 17.82 48.38
CA LEU A 53 -4.18 17.08 47.70
C LEU A 53 -4.75 17.87 46.50
N GLY A 54 -5.00 19.17 46.68
CA GLY A 54 -5.49 20.03 45.59
C GLY A 54 -4.50 20.18 44.44
N ILE A 55 -3.20 20.19 44.72
CA ILE A 55 -2.14 20.19 43.68
C ILE A 55 -2.13 18.85 42.94
N ASP A 56 -2.18 17.73 43.66
CA ASP A 56 -2.20 16.39 43.06
C ASP A 56 -3.42 16.20 42.16
N GLU A 57 -4.60 16.62 42.62
CA GLU A 57 -5.84 16.61 41.81
C GLU A 57 -5.70 17.45 40.53
N ALA A 58 -5.13 18.65 40.61
CA ALA A 58 -4.92 19.51 39.45
C ALA A 58 -3.89 18.95 38.46
N ILE A 59 -2.87 18.25 38.95
CA ILE A 59 -1.90 17.54 38.10
C ILE A 59 -2.59 16.38 37.35
N VAL A 60 -3.43 15.61 38.05
CA VAL A 60 -4.22 14.55 37.40
C VAL A 60 -5.15 15.11 36.34
N MET A 61 -5.79 16.27 36.59
CA MET A 61 -6.60 16.96 35.57
C MET A 61 -5.78 17.32 34.31
N LEU A 62 -4.57 17.87 34.47
CA LEU A 62 -3.70 18.17 33.33
C LEU A 62 -3.26 16.91 32.57
N GLN A 63 -2.98 15.82 33.29
CA GLN A 63 -2.60 14.57 32.65
C GLN A 63 -3.77 13.95 31.88
N LEU A 64 -4.98 14.00 32.43
CA LEU A 64 -6.19 13.56 31.75
C LEU A 64 -6.40 14.33 30.44
N GLU A 65 -6.19 15.64 30.46
CA GLU A 65 -6.32 16.48 29.29
C GLU A 65 -5.31 16.13 28.19
N ASN A 66 -4.04 15.91 28.53
CA ASN A 66 -3.05 15.43 27.55
C ASN A 66 -3.47 14.09 26.93
N HIS A 67 -4.01 13.16 27.72
CA HIS A 67 -4.52 11.89 27.21
C HIS A 67 -5.74 12.06 26.30
N LEU A 68 -6.60 13.04 26.56
CA LEU A 68 -7.72 13.38 25.69
C LEU A 68 -7.25 13.95 24.35
N ASP A 69 -6.25 14.84 24.36
CA ASP A 69 -5.64 15.38 23.14
C ASP A 69 -5.00 14.27 22.29
N ASP A 70 -4.31 13.32 22.94
CA ASP A 70 -3.73 12.16 22.26
C ASP A 70 -4.82 11.31 21.58
N LEU A 71 -5.91 11.01 22.30
CA LEU A 71 -7.07 10.27 21.77
C LEU A 71 -7.75 11.02 20.61
N ASP A 72 -7.95 12.32 20.72
CA ASP A 72 -8.50 13.15 19.64
C ASP A 72 -7.59 13.10 18.39
N SER A 73 -6.27 13.09 18.59
CA SER A 73 -5.31 12.94 17.49
C SER A 73 -5.38 11.55 16.83
N GLU A 74 -5.57 10.48 17.61
CA GLU A 74 -5.67 9.11 17.11
C GLU A 74 -6.98 8.87 16.37
N THR A 75 -8.10 9.33 16.94
CA THR A 75 -9.41 9.24 16.28
C THR A 75 -9.42 9.98 14.95
N TYR A 76 -8.78 11.15 14.88
CA TYR A 76 -8.60 11.89 13.63
C TYR A 76 -7.75 11.11 12.60
N LYS A 77 -6.63 10.51 13.02
CA LYS A 77 -5.79 9.67 12.14
C LYS A 77 -6.57 8.46 11.60
N LEU A 78 -7.30 7.76 12.46
CA LEU A 78 -8.12 6.61 12.08
C LEU A 78 -9.23 7.00 11.11
N MET A 79 -9.89 8.14 11.35
CA MET A 79 -10.91 8.67 10.44
C MET A 79 -10.34 8.90 9.03
N LEU A 80 -9.16 9.53 8.93
CA LEU A 80 -8.48 9.73 7.65
C LEU A 80 -8.07 8.41 6.99
N GLN A 81 -7.64 7.41 7.78
CA GLN A 81 -7.32 6.09 7.26
C GLN A 81 -8.55 5.39 6.69
N VAL A 82 -9.68 5.41 7.40
CA VAL A 82 -10.95 4.85 6.92
C VAL A 82 -11.40 5.54 5.64
N GLN A 83 -11.32 6.87 5.59
CA GLN A 83 -11.66 7.64 4.39
C GLN A 83 -10.80 7.24 3.19
N ARG A 84 -9.48 7.12 3.39
CA ARG A 84 -8.55 6.68 2.34
C ARG A 84 -8.87 5.27 1.86
N LEU A 85 -9.04 4.32 2.77
CA LEU A 85 -9.35 2.93 2.43
C LEU A 85 -10.70 2.82 1.72
N SER A 86 -11.70 3.63 2.10
CA SER A 86 -12.98 3.67 1.40
C SER A 86 -12.83 4.20 -0.03
N GLN A 87 -12.02 5.25 -0.24
CA GLN A 87 -11.74 5.77 -1.56
C GLN A 87 -11.00 4.74 -2.43
N GLU A 88 -9.99 4.07 -1.88
CA GLU A 88 -9.24 3.02 -2.56
C GLU A 88 -10.15 1.85 -2.94
N ASN A 89 -11.01 1.38 -2.03
CA ASN A 89 -11.98 0.32 -2.31
C ASN A 89 -12.97 0.72 -3.41
N ASN A 90 -13.44 1.96 -3.42
CA ASN A 90 -14.32 2.44 -4.50
C ASN A 90 -13.59 2.44 -5.84
N TRP A 91 -12.36 2.95 -5.87
CA TRP A 91 -11.53 2.95 -7.08
C TRP A 91 -11.26 1.52 -7.59
N LEU A 92 -10.92 0.59 -6.70
CA LEU A 92 -10.70 -0.82 -7.07
C LEU A 92 -11.97 -1.48 -7.62
N ARG A 93 -13.15 -1.14 -7.09
CA ARG A 93 -14.43 -1.64 -7.61
C ARG A 93 -14.71 -1.10 -9.01
N ASP A 94 -14.44 0.17 -9.24
CA ASP A 94 -14.61 0.80 -10.56
C ASP A 94 -13.64 0.18 -11.57
N GLU A 95 -12.37 0.01 -11.20
CA GLU A 95 -11.36 -0.63 -12.05
C GLU A 95 -11.72 -2.08 -12.37
N LEU A 96 -12.17 -2.85 -11.36
CA LEU A 96 -12.66 -4.22 -11.56
C LEU A 96 -13.82 -4.23 -12.58
N SER A 97 -14.81 -3.36 -12.41
CA SER A 97 -15.95 -3.26 -13.33
C SER A 97 -15.51 -2.94 -14.77
N VAL A 98 -14.53 -2.05 -14.94
CA VAL A 98 -13.96 -1.74 -16.27
C VAL A 98 -13.28 -2.96 -16.88
N THR A 99 -12.46 -3.68 -16.11
CA THR A 99 -11.78 -4.89 -16.60
C THR A 99 -12.75 -6.01 -16.94
N GLU A 100 -13.80 -6.20 -16.14
CA GLU A 100 -14.87 -7.17 -16.41
C GLU A 100 -15.60 -6.85 -17.71
N LYS A 101 -15.90 -5.57 -17.94
CA LYS A 101 -16.50 -5.11 -19.20
C LYS A 101 -15.56 -5.37 -20.39
N HIS A 102 -14.27 -5.10 -20.23
CA HIS A 102 -13.29 -5.37 -21.30
C HIS A 102 -13.18 -6.86 -21.60
N LEU A 103 -13.13 -7.70 -20.57
CA LEU A 103 -13.15 -9.14 -20.72
C LEU A 103 -14.40 -9.60 -21.46
N GLN A 104 -15.58 -9.11 -21.06
CA GLN A 104 -16.84 -9.42 -21.74
C GLN A 104 -16.78 -9.06 -23.23
N THR A 105 -16.35 -7.84 -23.58
CA THR A 105 -16.22 -7.43 -24.99
C THR A 105 -15.24 -8.33 -25.76
N SER A 106 -14.09 -8.67 -25.19
CA SER A 106 -13.13 -9.56 -25.84
C SER A 106 -13.67 -10.98 -26.00
N THR A 107 -14.45 -11.49 -25.03
CA THR A 107 -15.09 -12.81 -25.14
C THR A 107 -16.16 -12.84 -26.21
N GLN A 108 -16.95 -11.77 -26.35
CA GLN A 108 -17.95 -11.65 -27.41
C GLN A 108 -17.27 -11.62 -28.79
N MET A 109 -16.24 -10.78 -28.98
CA MET A 109 -15.49 -10.72 -30.23
C MET A 109 -14.89 -12.10 -30.59
N LYS A 110 -14.35 -12.83 -29.60
CA LYS A 110 -13.84 -14.19 -29.83
C LYS A 110 -14.95 -15.14 -30.30
N GLN A 111 -16.12 -15.06 -29.70
CA GLN A 111 -17.26 -15.90 -30.09
C GLN A 111 -17.73 -15.59 -31.51
N GLU A 112 -17.74 -14.33 -31.92
CA GLU A 112 -18.03 -13.91 -33.30
C GLU A 112 -17.00 -14.51 -34.27
N TYR A 113 -15.71 -14.39 -33.98
CA TYR A 113 -14.67 -15.02 -34.81
C TYR A 113 -14.79 -16.55 -34.89
N GLU A 114 -15.15 -17.23 -33.79
CA GLU A 114 -15.38 -18.67 -33.80
C GLU A 114 -16.60 -19.05 -34.66
N GLN A 115 -17.65 -18.22 -34.69
CA GLN A 115 -18.80 -18.41 -35.57
C GLN A 115 -18.41 -18.22 -37.04
N ASP A 116 -17.65 -17.18 -37.36
CA ASP A 116 -17.16 -16.93 -38.72
C ASP A 116 -16.28 -18.08 -39.22
N ILE A 117 -15.36 -18.59 -38.38
CA ILE A 117 -14.54 -19.76 -38.71
C ILE A 117 -15.41 -20.99 -38.98
N ARG A 118 -16.46 -21.22 -38.18
CA ARG A 118 -17.39 -22.34 -38.41
C ARG A 118 -18.16 -22.17 -39.72
N ALA A 119 -18.67 -20.97 -40.00
CA ALA A 119 -19.40 -20.67 -41.23
C ALA A 119 -18.51 -20.85 -42.47
N LEU A 120 -17.26 -20.39 -42.40
CA LEU A 120 -16.27 -20.62 -43.47
C LEU A 120 -16.02 -22.11 -43.68
N ASN A 121 -15.80 -22.89 -42.62
CA ASN A 121 -15.62 -24.34 -42.73
C ASN A 121 -16.84 -25.06 -43.31
N GLU A 122 -18.05 -24.64 -42.96
CA GLU A 122 -19.30 -25.17 -43.54
C GLU A 122 -19.41 -24.84 -45.03
N SER A 123 -19.07 -23.61 -45.43
CA SER A 123 -19.02 -23.22 -46.84
C SER A 123 -17.99 -24.03 -47.63
N LEU A 124 -16.80 -24.27 -47.07
CA LEU A 124 -15.76 -25.11 -47.67
C LEU A 124 -16.25 -26.56 -47.82
N ALA A 125 -16.92 -27.11 -46.80
CA ALA A 125 -17.49 -28.46 -46.87
C ALA A 125 -18.50 -28.58 -48.03
N SER A 126 -19.38 -27.57 -48.21
CA SER A 126 -20.34 -27.55 -49.32
C SER A 126 -19.71 -27.43 -50.71
N ILE A 127 -18.51 -26.83 -50.83
CA ILE A 127 -17.75 -26.75 -52.08
C ILE A 127 -17.08 -28.10 -52.36
N THR A 128 -16.46 -28.73 -51.35
CA THR A 128 -15.81 -30.04 -51.52
C THR A 128 -16.79 -31.17 -51.89
N THR A 129 -18.05 -31.11 -51.45
CA THR A 129 -19.07 -32.09 -51.85
C THR A 129 -19.51 -31.93 -53.31
N ASN A 130 -19.37 -30.74 -53.90
CA ASN A 130 -19.67 -30.51 -55.32
C ASN A 130 -18.54 -30.95 -56.27
N GLU A 131 -17.29 -31.05 -55.80
CA GLU A 131 -16.16 -31.52 -56.63
C GLU A 131 -15.99 -33.05 -56.68
N ASN A 132 -16.75 -33.82 -55.88
CA ASN A 132 -16.62 -35.28 -55.80
C ASN A 132 -17.26 -36.07 -56.96
N PHE A 133 -17.60 -35.42 -58.07
CA PHE A 133 -17.96 -36.06 -59.35
C PHE A 133 -17.01 -35.65 -60.48
N ASN A 134 -15.70 -35.81 -60.30
CA ASN A 134 -14.79 -36.26 -61.35
C ASN A 134 -13.35 -36.21 -60.86
N LEU A 135 -12.77 -37.40 -60.74
CA LEU A 135 -11.39 -37.79 -61.07
C LEU A 135 -10.94 -38.90 -60.10
N THR A 136 -11.61 -40.04 -60.25
CA THR A 136 -10.94 -41.33 -60.12
C THR A 136 -9.85 -41.40 -61.19
N ASN A 137 -8.59 -41.24 -60.80
CA ASN A 137 -7.49 -41.94 -61.46
C ASN A 137 -6.28 -41.98 -60.51
N SER A 138 -5.91 -43.22 -60.20
CA SER A 138 -4.77 -43.70 -59.41
C SER A 138 -3.50 -42.86 -59.52
N ILE A 139 -2.78 -42.75 -58.40
CA ILE A 139 -1.45 -43.35 -58.22
C ILE A 139 -1.18 -43.49 -56.71
N ASP A 140 -0.94 -44.73 -56.32
CA ASP A 140 -0.55 -45.21 -55.00
C ASP A 140 0.79 -44.63 -54.53
N ILE A 141 0.83 -44.11 -53.29
CA ILE A 141 2.03 -44.13 -52.44
C ILE A 141 1.61 -44.49 -51.00
N ASP A 142 1.79 -45.77 -50.70
CA ASP A 142 2.21 -46.36 -49.42
C ASP A 142 1.72 -45.72 -48.09
N LYS A 143 0.62 -46.30 -47.56
CA LYS A 143 0.65 -47.24 -46.43
C LYS A 143 1.52 -46.89 -45.20
N ASP A 144 0.90 -46.26 -44.19
CA ASP A 144 0.53 -46.88 -42.91
C ASP A 144 0.25 -45.80 -41.84
N MET A 145 -0.98 -45.79 -41.37
CA MET A 145 -1.39 -45.33 -40.04
C MET A 145 -1.87 -46.61 -39.33
N PRO A 146 -1.68 -46.79 -38.01
CA PRO A 146 -2.68 -46.16 -37.14
C PRO A 146 -2.25 -45.80 -35.69
N SER A 147 -3.13 -44.98 -35.11
CA SER A 147 -3.62 -44.99 -33.72
C SER A 147 -2.80 -44.30 -32.62
N GLU A 148 -3.36 -43.15 -32.22
CA GLU A 148 -3.87 -42.83 -30.87
C GLU A 148 -3.13 -43.30 -29.61
N THR A 149 -3.15 -42.36 -28.66
CA THR A 149 -3.26 -42.50 -27.20
C THR A 149 -2.01 -42.70 -26.34
N LYS A 150 -1.95 -41.76 -25.37
CA LYS A 150 -1.57 -41.89 -23.96
C LYS A 150 -0.13 -41.67 -23.56
N GLU A 151 -0.03 -40.70 -22.65
CA GLU A 151 0.69 -40.74 -21.37
C GLU A 151 2.10 -41.31 -21.40
N GLN A 152 3.09 -40.44 -21.21
CA GLN A 152 4.30 -40.81 -20.50
C GLN A 152 4.50 -39.90 -19.29
N THR A 153 4.01 -40.45 -18.19
CA THR A 153 4.56 -40.42 -16.84
C THR A 153 6.09 -40.38 -16.81
N SER A 154 6.60 -39.38 -16.10
CA SER A 154 7.56 -39.50 -14.99
C SER A 154 8.86 -40.34 -15.13
N ILE A 155 9.95 -39.57 -14.97
CA ILE A 155 11.19 -39.83 -14.21
C ILE A 155 12.31 -40.59 -14.94
N ASN A 156 13.40 -39.87 -15.20
CA ASN A 156 14.68 -40.28 -14.62
C ASN A 156 15.60 -39.10 -14.29
N SER A 157 15.90 -39.03 -13.00
CA SER A 157 16.79 -38.14 -12.27
C SER A 157 18.26 -38.46 -12.55
N ASN A 158 19.07 -37.42 -12.80
CA ASN A 158 20.25 -37.08 -12.00
C ASN A 158 21.12 -36.03 -12.71
N THR A 159 21.28 -34.85 -12.11
CA THR A 159 22.59 -34.28 -11.73
C THR A 159 22.44 -32.94 -11.00
N ASN A 160 23.07 -32.89 -9.83
CA ASN A 160 23.58 -31.75 -9.05
C ASN A 160 22.64 -30.84 -8.23
N PRO A 161 22.90 -30.72 -6.90
CA PRO A 161 22.08 -29.97 -5.95
C PRO A 161 22.57 -28.53 -5.71
N ASP A 162 22.92 -27.75 -6.73
CA ASP A 162 23.39 -26.36 -6.54
C ASP A 162 23.02 -25.42 -7.70
N ILE A 163 21.74 -25.37 -8.05
CA ILE A 163 21.17 -24.25 -8.84
C ILE A 163 20.04 -23.65 -8.03
N LYS A 164 20.40 -22.94 -6.96
CA LYS A 164 19.51 -21.99 -6.29
C LYS A 164 19.48 -20.70 -7.10
N ASN A 165 18.26 -20.29 -7.48
CA ASN A 165 17.87 -18.93 -7.91
C ASN A 165 18.43 -18.37 -9.22
N TYR A 166 17.90 -18.80 -10.37
CA TYR A 166 17.99 -17.99 -11.61
C TYR A 166 16.70 -17.88 -12.43
N SER A 167 15.55 -18.35 -11.92
CA SER A 167 14.31 -18.37 -12.73
C SER A 167 13.08 -17.75 -12.09
N GLU A 168 13.19 -17.17 -10.89
CA GLU A 168 12.21 -16.17 -10.48
C GLU A 168 12.71 -14.83 -11.02
N VAL A 169 12.42 -14.54 -12.29
CA VAL A 169 12.23 -13.14 -12.71
C VAL A 169 10.99 -12.69 -11.95
N PRO A 170 11.12 -11.97 -10.83
CA PRO A 170 9.99 -11.82 -9.93
C PRO A 170 8.94 -10.95 -10.61
N ALA A 171 7.70 -11.44 -10.68
CA ALA A 171 6.53 -10.66 -11.09
C ALA A 171 6.48 -9.27 -10.43
N ARG A 172 7.09 -9.16 -9.24
CA ARG A 172 7.38 -7.92 -8.50
C ARG A 172 8.04 -6.81 -9.34
N PHE A 173 8.99 -7.10 -10.23
CA PHE A 173 9.66 -6.04 -11.01
C PHE A 173 8.80 -5.55 -12.17
N ARG A 174 8.05 -6.45 -12.80
CA ARG A 174 7.11 -6.08 -13.85
C ARG A 174 5.93 -5.27 -13.30
N THR A 175 5.46 -5.59 -12.10
CA THR A 175 4.45 -4.77 -11.41
C THR A 175 5.02 -3.41 -10.99
N LEU A 176 6.26 -3.38 -10.49
CA LEU A 176 6.93 -2.13 -10.12
C LEU A 176 7.16 -1.21 -11.33
N HIS A 177 7.57 -1.76 -12.46
CA HIS A 177 7.70 -1.05 -13.73
C HIS A 177 6.38 -0.38 -14.14
N ASN A 178 5.28 -1.14 -14.13
CA ASN A 178 3.97 -0.64 -14.50
C ASN A 178 3.51 0.47 -13.54
N LEU A 179 3.78 0.32 -12.25
CA LEU A 179 3.40 1.30 -11.22
C LEU A 179 4.16 2.62 -11.39
N VAL A 180 5.46 2.55 -11.69
CA VAL A 180 6.27 3.77 -11.95
C VAL A 180 5.77 4.50 -13.19
N ILE A 181 5.48 3.78 -14.28
CA ILE A 181 4.93 4.40 -15.50
C ILE A 181 3.59 5.09 -15.19
N GLN A 182 2.72 4.45 -14.41
CA GLN A 182 1.44 5.03 -14.03
C GLN A 182 1.61 6.31 -13.20
N TYR A 183 2.55 6.34 -12.25
CA TYR A 183 2.83 7.54 -11.47
C TYR A 183 3.46 8.67 -12.31
N ALA A 184 4.30 8.32 -13.29
CA ALA A 184 4.88 9.27 -14.23
C ALA A 184 3.82 9.90 -15.14
N GLN A 185 2.87 9.09 -15.64
CA GLN A 185 1.73 9.57 -16.42
C GLN A 185 0.78 10.45 -15.60
N ALA A 186 0.68 10.20 -14.29
CA ALA A 186 -0.10 11.02 -13.36
C ALA A 186 0.64 12.31 -12.89
N GLY A 187 1.85 12.58 -13.39
CA GLY A 187 2.64 13.75 -13.02
C GLY A 187 3.20 13.74 -11.60
N ARG A 188 3.12 12.61 -10.88
CA ARG A 188 3.57 12.46 -9.48
C ARG A 188 5.01 11.99 -9.41
N TYR A 189 5.89 12.81 -9.95
CA TYR A 189 7.30 12.49 -10.08
C TYR A 189 8.07 12.42 -8.75
N GLU A 190 7.61 13.17 -7.74
CA GLU A 190 8.20 13.18 -6.39
C GLU A 190 8.10 11.83 -5.68
N VAL A 191 7.17 10.97 -6.09
CA VAL A 191 6.99 9.61 -5.57
C VAL A 191 7.61 8.56 -6.50
N ALA A 192 7.53 8.78 -7.82
CA ALA A 192 8.05 7.83 -8.81
C ALA A 192 9.60 7.71 -8.77
N VAL A 193 10.31 8.83 -8.63
CA VAL A 193 11.79 8.86 -8.61
C VAL A 193 12.39 8.11 -7.42
N PRO A 194 12.00 8.36 -6.16
CA PRO A 194 12.57 7.63 -5.02
C PRO A 194 12.22 6.14 -5.06
N LEU A 195 11.03 5.79 -5.55
CA LEU A 195 10.61 4.39 -5.71
C LEU A 195 11.49 3.67 -6.73
N CYS A 196 11.78 4.30 -7.88
CA CYS A 196 12.71 3.76 -8.88
C CYS A 196 14.14 3.63 -8.34
N ARG A 197 14.61 4.61 -7.57
CA ARG A 197 15.97 4.59 -7.00
C ARG A 197 16.14 3.46 -5.99
N GLN A 198 15.16 3.26 -5.12
CA GLN A 198 15.15 2.17 -4.16
C GLN A 198 15.11 0.81 -4.87
N ALA A 199 14.28 0.69 -5.90
CA ALA A 199 14.20 -0.52 -6.72
C ALA A 199 15.53 -0.87 -7.41
N LEU A 200 16.21 0.15 -7.93
CA LEU A 200 17.50 0.02 -8.58
C LEU A 200 18.57 -0.43 -7.58
N GLU A 201 18.61 0.16 -6.39
CA GLU A 201 19.58 -0.20 -5.36
C GLU A 201 19.40 -1.65 -4.85
N ASP A 202 18.15 -2.07 -4.67
CA ASP A 202 17.84 -3.46 -4.33
C ASP A 202 18.28 -4.43 -5.43
N LEU A 203 18.15 -4.00 -6.69
CA LEU A 203 18.47 -4.82 -7.86
C LEU A 203 19.98 -4.92 -8.10
N GLU A 204 20.71 -3.83 -7.90
CA GLU A 204 22.17 -3.82 -7.94
C GLU A 204 22.77 -4.68 -6.83
N LYS A 205 22.17 -4.69 -5.63
CA LYS A 205 22.59 -5.55 -4.51
C LYS A 205 22.32 -7.03 -4.76
N THR A 206 21.24 -7.36 -5.48
CA THR A 206 20.79 -8.75 -5.66
C THR A 206 21.35 -9.41 -6.93
N HIS A 207 21.41 -8.67 -8.04
CA HIS A 207 21.76 -9.21 -9.36
C HIS A 207 23.04 -8.58 -9.96
N GLY A 208 23.58 -7.52 -9.34
CA GLY A 208 24.75 -6.80 -9.83
C GLY A 208 24.46 -5.86 -11.00
N HIS A 209 25.42 -4.97 -11.30
CA HIS A 209 25.24 -3.89 -12.29
C HIS A 209 25.07 -4.35 -13.75
N THR A 210 25.38 -5.61 -14.06
CA THR A 210 25.31 -6.17 -15.43
C THR A 210 23.98 -6.86 -15.76
N HIS A 211 23.04 -6.92 -14.83
CA HIS A 211 21.78 -7.62 -15.03
C HIS A 211 20.83 -6.84 -15.97
N PRO A 212 20.12 -7.49 -16.91
CA PRO A 212 19.19 -6.83 -17.85
C PRO A 212 18.08 -6.04 -17.16
N ASP A 213 17.68 -6.44 -15.95
CA ASP A 213 16.66 -5.71 -15.19
C ASP A 213 17.20 -4.35 -14.68
N VAL A 214 18.50 -4.24 -14.37
CA VAL A 214 19.14 -2.98 -13.95
C VAL A 214 19.11 -1.99 -15.11
N ALA A 215 19.43 -2.46 -16.32
CA ALA A 215 19.33 -1.66 -17.53
C ALA A 215 17.87 -1.20 -17.79
N THR A 216 16.90 -2.07 -17.54
CA THR A 216 15.47 -1.75 -17.69
C THR A 216 15.03 -0.69 -16.67
N MET A 217 15.46 -0.81 -15.41
CA MET A 217 15.15 0.17 -14.35
C MET A 217 15.80 1.54 -14.60
N LEU A 218 17.05 1.57 -15.07
CA LEU A 218 17.72 2.80 -15.47
C LEU A 218 17.01 3.49 -16.64
N ASN A 219 16.56 2.73 -17.64
CA ASN A 219 15.81 3.28 -18.77
C ASN A 219 14.48 3.91 -18.31
N ILE A 220 13.78 3.27 -17.36
CA ILE A 220 12.56 3.82 -16.77
C ILE A 220 12.84 5.12 -16.01
N LEU A 221 13.92 5.15 -15.21
CA LEU A 221 14.32 6.35 -14.48
C LEU A 221 14.64 7.51 -15.43
N ALA A 222 15.33 7.25 -16.54
CA ALA A 222 15.61 8.26 -17.58
C ALA A 222 14.32 8.80 -18.22
N LEU A 223 13.33 7.95 -18.50
CA LEU A 223 12.02 8.38 -19.00
C LEU A 223 11.29 9.27 -17.99
N VAL A 224 11.34 8.92 -16.70
CA VAL A 224 10.73 9.70 -15.60
C VAL A 224 11.38 11.08 -15.45
N TYR A 225 12.69 11.21 -15.66
CA TYR A 225 13.38 12.51 -15.64
C TYR A 225 13.15 13.35 -16.90
N ARG A 226 13.06 12.70 -18.07
CA ARG A 226 12.67 13.35 -19.32
C ARG A 226 11.28 13.96 -19.21
N ASP A 227 10.32 13.22 -18.65
CA ASP A 227 8.94 13.67 -18.49
C ASP A 227 8.82 14.79 -17.43
N GLN A 228 9.80 14.92 -16.53
CA GLN A 228 9.97 16.07 -15.62
C GLN A 228 10.61 17.32 -16.27
N ASN A 229 10.95 17.30 -17.57
CA ASN A 229 11.73 18.33 -18.25
C ASN A 229 13.11 18.62 -17.62
N LYS A 230 13.67 17.68 -16.83
CA LYS A 230 15.00 17.79 -16.25
C LYS A 230 16.04 17.05 -17.10
N PHE A 231 16.35 17.61 -18.27
CA PHE A 231 17.27 17.02 -19.25
C PHE A 231 18.73 16.87 -18.78
N LYS A 232 19.10 17.45 -17.63
CA LYS A 232 20.45 17.32 -17.05
C LYS A 232 20.61 16.11 -16.12
N GLU A 233 19.50 15.53 -15.67
CA GLU A 233 19.45 14.39 -14.72
C GLU A 233 18.99 13.08 -15.39
N ALA A 234 18.52 13.16 -16.65
CA ALA A 234 18.15 12.04 -17.51
C ALA A 234 19.38 11.51 -18.30
#